data_AF-A0A1I4XRV5-F1
#
_entry.id   AF-A0A1I4XRV5-F1
#
_cell.length_a   1.000
_cell.length_b   1.000
_cell.length_c   1.000
_cell.angle_alpha   90.00
_cell.angle_beta   90.00
_cell.angle_gamma   90.00
#
_symmetry.space_group_name_H-M   'P 1'
#
loop_
_entity.id
_entity.type
_entity.pdbx_description
1 polymer ?
#
loop_
_entity_poly.entity_id
_entity_poly.type
_entity_poly.pdbx_seq_one_letter_code
_entity_poly.pdbx_strand_id
1 'polypeptide(L)' 'MTPQLFGLAEKTETGAPDPDRVRIWGMQLSDRAVMYWREEHRNQFAVFDDAASAESRFGTLFGLALVWV' A
#
# COMPACT_ATOMS: atom_id res chain seq x y z
N MET A 1 4.82 14.22 -14.02
CA MET A 1 3.65 13.61 -13.35
C MET A 1 3.77 13.89 -11.87
N THR A 2 2.69 14.31 -11.21
CA THR A 2 2.66 14.47 -9.75
C THR A 2 2.57 13.08 -9.11
N PRO A 3 3.41 12.75 -8.12
CA PRO A 3 3.27 11.50 -7.38
C PRO A 3 1.87 11.36 -6.77
N GLN A 4 1.29 10.17 -6.84
CA GLN A 4 0.00 9.86 -6.23
C GLN A 4 0.22 9.01 -4.98
N LEU A 5 -0.43 9.37 -3.88
CA LEU A 5 -0.33 8.59 -2.64
C LEU A 5 -1.33 7.44 -2.67
N PHE A 6 -0.92 6.32 -2.11
CA PHE A 6 -1.81 5.19 -1.88
C PHE A 6 -1.46 4.51 -0.56
N GLY A 7 -2.39 3.70 -0.08
CA GLY A 7 -2.22 2.88 1.11
C GLY A 7 -2.68 1.46 0.87
N LEU A 8 -2.16 0.53 1.67
CA LEU A 8 -2.79 -0.77 1.89
C LEU A 8 -3.46 -0.74 3.26
N ALA A 9 -4.78 -0.86 3.24
CA ALA A 9 -5.65 -0.74 4.40
C ALA A 9 -6.27 -2.07 4.82
N GLU A 10 -6.70 -2.14 6.08
CA GLU A 10 -7.55 -3.25 6.54
C GLU A 10 -8.82 -3.34 5.70
N LYS A 11 -9.35 -4.56 5.55
CA LYS A 11 -10.64 -4.77 4.91
C LYS A 11 -11.75 -4.62 5.94
N THR A 12 -12.80 -3.91 5.55
CA THR A 12 -14.09 -3.90 6.25
C THR A 12 -14.76 -5.28 6.19
N GLU A 13 -15.87 -5.46 6.90
CA GLU A 13 -16.65 -6.72 6.88
C GLU A 13 -17.15 -7.11 5.48
N THR A 14 -17.28 -6.15 4.57
CA THR A 14 -17.70 -6.39 3.18
C THR A 14 -16.52 -6.69 2.24
N GLY A 15 -15.28 -6.68 2.76
CA GLY A 15 -14.06 -6.91 2.00
C GLY A 15 -13.48 -5.66 1.32
N ALA A 16 -14.16 -4.51 1.40
CA ALA A 16 -13.66 -3.24 0.87
C ALA A 16 -12.55 -2.65 1.76
N PRO A 17 -11.58 -1.88 1.21
CA PRO A 17 -10.58 -1.19 2.01
C PRO A 17 -11.20 -0.16 2.96
N ASP A 18 -10.73 -0.11 4.20
CA ASP A 18 -11.09 0.91 5.19
C ASP A 18 -10.08 2.09 5.14
N PRO A 19 -10.45 3.24 4.56
CA PRO A 19 -9.51 4.36 4.37
C PRO A 19 -8.97 4.93 5.69
N ASP A 20 -9.65 4.72 6.82
CA ASP A 20 -9.21 5.18 8.14
C ASP A 20 -8.21 4.21 8.79
N ARG A 21 -7.95 3.06 8.18
CA ARG A 21 -7.10 1.98 8.72
C ARG A 21 -5.98 1.56 7.76
N VAL A 22 -5.28 2.54 7.20
CA VAL A 22 -4.07 2.28 6.39
C VAL A 22 -2.93 1.75 7.26
N ARG A 23 -2.38 0.58 6.88
CA ARG A 23 -1.27 -0.08 7.59
C ARG A 23 0.07 0.14 6.91
N ILE A 24 0.08 0.22 5.58
CA ILE A 24 1.29 0.49 4.80
C ILE A 24 1.01 1.62 3.83
N TRP A 25 1.93 2.58 3.76
CA TRP A 25 1.82 3.73 2.87
C TRP A 25 2.76 3.58 1.68
N GLY A 26 2.33 4.12 0.54
CA GLY A 26 3.11 4.12 -0.67
C GLY A 26 2.83 5.33 -1.55
N MET A 27 3.67 5.46 -2.58
CA MET A 27 3.63 6.53 -3.54
C MET A 27 3.83 5.94 -4.94
N GLN A 28 2.86 6.18 -5.83
CA GLN A 28 2.92 5.87 -7.25
C GLN A 28 3.62 7.01 -7.99
N LEU A 29 4.69 6.65 -8.69
CA LEU A 29 5.40 7.49 -9.65
C LEU A 29 5.01 7.07 -11.07
N SER A 30 5.57 7.75 -12.08
CA SER A 30 5.28 7.45 -13.48
C SER A 30 5.75 6.07 -13.95
N ASP A 31 6.73 5.49 -13.27
CA ASP A 31 7.42 4.27 -13.70
C ASP A 31 7.56 3.20 -12.60
N ARG A 32 7.06 3.47 -11.39
CA ARG A 32 7.14 2.57 -10.24
C ARG A 32 6.21 2.98 -9.10
N ALA A 33 5.95 2.06 -8.20
CA ALA A 33 5.41 2.33 -6.87
C ALA A 33 6.47 2.06 -5.80
N VAL A 34 6.57 2.96 -4.81
CA VAL A 34 7.45 2.79 -3.65
C VAL A 34 6.60 2.73 -2.40
N MET A 35 6.85 1.73 -1.56
CA MET A 35 6.19 1.55 -0.28
C MET A 35 7.18 1.76 0.87
N TYR A 36 6.67 2.26 1.99
CA TYR A 36 7.42 2.47 3.21
C TYR A 36 6.59 2.03 4.42
N TRP A 37 7.21 1.26 5.31
CA TRP A 37 6.64 0.94 6.62
C TRP A 37 7.73 0.80 7.67
N ARG A 38 7.34 0.74 8.94
CA ARG A 38 8.26 0.56 10.07
C ARG A 38 7.92 -0.74 10.79
N GLU A 39 8.91 -1.56 11.03
CA GLU A 39 8.81 -2.84 11.72
C GLU A 39 9.94 -2.95 12.75
N GLU A 40 9.63 -3.21 14.01
CA GLU A 40 10.61 -3.36 15.11
C GLU A 40 11.69 -2.24 15.13
N HIS A 41 11.24 -1.00 15.00
CA HIS A 41 12.08 0.20 14.92
C HIS A 41 12.95 0.35 13.67
N ARG A 42 12.89 -0.60 12.72
CA ARG A 42 13.58 -0.53 11.42
C ARG A 42 12.63 -0.01 10.35
N ASN A 43 13.17 0.83 9.48
CA ASN A 43 12.48 1.30 8.30
C ASN A 43 12.62 0.25 7.20
N GLN A 44 11.50 -0.11 6.59
CA GLN A 44 11.42 -1.04 5.48
C GLN A 44 10.91 -0.31 4.25
N PHE A 45 11.37 -0.74 3.08
CA PHE A 45 10.89 -0.24 1.80
C PHE A 45 10.79 -1.35 0.77
N ALA A 46 9.85 -1.21 -0.14
CA ALA A 46 9.69 -2.10 -1.29
C ALA A 46 9.38 -1.27 -2.54
N VAL A 47 9.85 -1.75 -3.69
CA VAL A 47 9.61 -1.11 -4.99
C VAL A 47 8.88 -2.12 -5.88
N PHE A 48 7.84 -1.65 -6.54
CA PHE A 48 7.01 -2.41 -7.47
C PHE A 48 6.83 -1.61 -8.76
N ASP A 49 6.33 -2.27 -9.80
CA ASP A 49 6.00 -1.61 -11.07
C ASP A 49 4.85 -0.60 -10.89
N ASP A 50 3.85 -0.96 -10.07
CA ASP A 50 2.72 -0.10 -9.72
C ASP A 50 2.06 -0.49 -8.38
N ALA A 51 1.08 0.32 -7.95
CA ALA A 51 0.33 0.12 -6.72
C ALA A 51 -0.52 -1.17 -6.75
N ALA A 52 -0.99 -1.59 -7.93
CA ALA A 52 -1.74 -2.84 -8.09
C ALA A 52 -0.84 -4.07 -7.85
N SER A 53 0.40 -4.02 -8.32
CA SER A 53 1.42 -5.05 -8.09
C SER A 53 1.80 -5.13 -6.61
N ALA A 54 1.91 -3.97 -5.95
CA ALA A 54 2.08 -3.88 -4.50
C ALA A 54 0.91 -4.53 -3.74
N GLU A 55 -0.35 -4.22 -4.10
CA GLU A 55 -1.53 -4.84 -3.51
C GLU A 55 -1.56 -6.35 -3.74
N SER A 56 -1.31 -6.82 -4.96
CA SER A 56 -1.29 -8.24 -5.29
C SER A 56 -0.34 -9.03 -4.39
N ARG A 57 0.85 -8.47 -4.12
CA ARG A 57 1.84 -9.11 -3.24
C ARG A 57 1.49 -8.96 -1.75
N PHE A 58 1.33 -7.73 -1.27
CA PHE A 58 1.23 -7.43 0.15
C PHE A 58 -0.20 -7.39 0.67
N GLY A 59 -1.18 -7.04 -0.16
CA GLY A 59 -2.59 -7.23 0.15
C GLY A 59 -2.92 -8.70 0.41
N THR A 60 -2.35 -9.62 -0.37
CA THR A 60 -2.48 -11.06 -0.11
C THR A 60 -1.75 -11.48 1.16
N LEU A 61 -0.48 -11.08 1.31
CA LEU A 61 0.37 -11.51 2.44
C LEU A 61 -0.16 -11.03 3.80
N PHE A 62 -0.71 -9.82 3.84
CA PHE A 62 -1.13 -9.16 5.09
C PHE A 62 -2.64 -8.99 5.22
N GLY A 63 -3.43 -9.49 4.26
CA GLY A 63 -4.89 -9.35 4.28
C GLY A 63 -5.39 -7.92 4.06
N LEU A 64 -4.62 -7.09 3.35
CA LEU A 64 -4.93 -5.67 3.09
C LEU A 64 -5.54 -5.45 1.69
N ALA A 65 -6.10 -4.26 1.46
CA ALA A 65 -6.63 -3.82 0.18
C ALA A 65 -6.14 -2.41 -0.17
N LEU A 66 -6.03 -2.12 -1.46
CA LEU A 66 -5.54 -0.85 -1.98
C LEU A 66 -6.55 0.27 -1.78
N VAL A 67 -6.07 1.41 -1.29
CA VAL A 67 -6.83 2.67 -1.23
C VAL A 67 -5.98 3.81 -1.80
N TRP A 68 -6.60 4.66 -2.61
CA TRP A 68 -5.99 5.90 -3.12
C TRP A 68 -6.34 7.07 -2.22
N VAL A 69 -5.40 8.01 -2.03
CA VAL A 69 -5.54 9.17 -1.14
C VAL A 69 -5.33 10.48 -1.90
#